data_AF-A0A2N3CA37-F1
#
_entry.id   AF-A0A2N3CA37-F1
#
_cell.length_a   1.000
_cell.length_b   1.000
_cell.length_c   1.000
_cell.angle_alpha   90.00
_cell.angle_beta   90.00
_cell.angle_gamma   90.00
#
_symmetry.space_group_name_H-M   'P 1'
#
loop_
_entity.id
_entity.type
_entity.pdbx_description
1 polymer ?
#
loop_
_entity_poly.entity_id
_entity_poly.type
_entity_poly.pdbx_seq_one_letter_code
_entity_poly.pdbx_strand_id
1 'polypeptide(L)'
;MKKTLPLLAAGLALGVTAACSSSGNAGTATPNEFRVVTKPPLSLPPSYSLRPPAPGTTIPAEVEAATTGGTAAFGSALGQNASASERALVAAAGANAVNPSVRAQVDWEETKAIRKSPTVADRILFWRKSNPEDLASAASDNATGDQAVVIEQTGGSSRIKLPGT
;
A
#
# COMPACT_ATOMS: atom_id res chain seq x y z
N MET A 1 85.39 -26.76 1.26
CA MET A 1 84.61 -25.79 0.46
C MET A 1 83.18 -25.77 1.00
N LYS A 2 82.86 -24.84 1.91
CA LYS A 2 81.59 -24.81 2.70
C LYS A 2 80.74 -23.55 2.41
N LYS A 3 80.85 -22.99 1.21
CA LYS A 3 80.27 -21.68 0.82
C LYS A 3 79.00 -21.77 -0.04
N THR A 4 78.48 -22.97 -0.31
CA THR A 4 77.30 -23.20 -1.15
C THR A 4 75.98 -23.20 -0.38
N LEU A 5 76.02 -23.34 0.96
CA LEU A 5 74.83 -23.37 1.80
C LEU A 5 74.08 -22.00 1.95
N PRO A 6 74.75 -20.83 2.04
CA PRO A 6 74.02 -19.56 2.15
C PRO A 6 73.34 -19.13 0.83
N LEU A 7 73.79 -19.66 -0.31
CA LEU A 7 73.28 -19.30 -1.63
C LEU A 7 71.94 -20.01 -1.93
N LEU A 8 71.75 -21.24 -1.42
CA LEU A 8 70.49 -21.97 -1.50
C LEU A 8 69.39 -21.33 -0.62
N ALA A 9 69.76 -20.83 0.56
CA ALA A 9 68.83 -20.16 1.48
C ALA A 9 68.35 -18.80 0.94
N ALA A 10 69.23 -18.04 0.26
CA ALA A 10 68.86 -16.78 -0.38
C ALA A 10 67.95 -16.99 -1.61
N GLY A 11 68.16 -18.07 -2.37
CA GLY A 11 67.29 -18.42 -3.51
C GLY A 11 65.87 -18.80 -3.10
N LEU A 12 65.71 -19.50 -1.97
CA LEU A 12 64.40 -19.88 -1.44
C LEU A 12 63.61 -18.65 -0.92
N ALA A 13 64.30 -17.67 -0.33
CA ALA A 13 63.68 -16.43 0.15
C ALA A 13 63.17 -15.52 -0.97
N LEU A 14 63.84 -15.52 -2.14
CA LEU A 14 63.42 -14.76 -3.32
C LEU A 14 62.26 -15.46 -4.06
N GLY A 15 62.17 -16.79 -4.02
CA GLY A 15 61.04 -17.54 -4.60
C GLY A 15 59.73 -17.36 -3.83
N VAL A 16 59.78 -17.24 -2.50
CA VAL A 16 58.59 -17.05 -1.64
C VAL A 16 57.99 -15.64 -1.80
N THR A 17 58.80 -14.62 -2.13
CA THR A 17 58.30 -13.24 -2.30
C THR A 17 57.69 -12.98 -3.70
N ALA A 18 58.07 -13.75 -4.72
CA ALA A 18 57.46 -13.70 -6.05
C ALA A 18 56.05 -14.33 -6.10
N ALA A 19 55.73 -15.25 -5.19
CA ALA A 19 54.39 -15.85 -5.09
C ALA A 19 53.33 -14.88 -4.51
N CYS A 20 53.75 -13.85 -3.77
CA CYS A 20 52.85 -12.85 -3.18
C CYS A 20 52.55 -11.65 -4.09
N SER A 21 53.18 -11.55 -5.26
CA SER A 21 52.94 -10.48 -6.24
C SER A 21 51.93 -10.88 -7.33
N SER A 22 51.48 -12.14 -7.34
CA SER A 22 50.43 -12.67 -8.24
C SER A 22 49.06 -12.82 -7.57
N SER A 23 48.81 -12.18 -6.43
CA SER A 23 47.44 -11.86 -6.01
C SER A 23 46.94 -10.67 -6.81
N GLY A 24 46.96 -10.82 -8.13
CA GLY A 24 46.30 -9.92 -9.05
C GLY A 24 44.86 -9.79 -8.60
N ASN A 25 44.54 -8.59 -8.12
CA ASN A 25 43.20 -8.05 -7.98
C ASN A 25 42.15 -9.16 -7.86
N ALA A 26 42.13 -9.86 -6.72
CA ALA A 26 40.98 -10.65 -6.33
C ALA A 26 39.88 -9.62 -6.12
N GLY A 27 39.24 -9.27 -7.24
CA GLY A 27 38.31 -8.18 -7.37
C GLY A 27 37.29 -8.41 -6.29
N THR A 28 37.37 -7.62 -5.23
CA THR A 28 36.26 -7.43 -4.35
C THR A 28 35.20 -6.88 -5.29
N ALA A 29 34.28 -7.74 -5.71
CA ALA A 29 33.00 -7.35 -6.25
C ALA A 29 32.32 -6.60 -5.11
N THR A 30 32.75 -5.36 -4.91
CA THR A 30 32.15 -4.40 -4.01
C THR A 30 30.69 -4.33 -4.45
N PRO A 31 29.73 -4.66 -3.58
CA PRO A 31 28.33 -4.67 -3.96
C PRO A 31 27.99 -3.32 -4.57
N ASN A 32 27.68 -3.32 -5.87
CA ASN A 32 27.42 -2.09 -6.59
C ASN A 32 26.08 -1.52 -6.11
N GLU A 33 26.17 -0.48 -5.29
CA GLU A 33 25.03 0.20 -4.63
C GLU A 33 24.12 0.96 -5.60
N PHE A 34 24.56 1.16 -6.84
CA PHE A 34 23.76 1.76 -7.92
C PHE A 34 23.20 0.72 -8.89
N ARG A 35 23.37 -0.57 -8.61
CA ARG A 35 22.81 -1.62 -9.47
C ARG A 35 21.30 -1.72 -9.26
N VAL A 36 20.53 -1.22 -10.22
CA VAL A 36 19.09 -1.41 -10.27
C VAL A 36 18.78 -2.87 -10.64
N VAL A 37 18.12 -3.60 -9.73
CA VAL A 37 17.65 -4.96 -9.97
C VAL A 37 16.16 -4.92 -10.30
N THR A 38 15.80 -5.49 -11.45
CA THR A 38 14.40 -5.65 -11.87
C THR A 38 13.74 -6.74 -11.02
N LYS A 39 12.68 -6.39 -10.30
CA LYS A 39 11.82 -7.38 -9.63
C LYS A 39 10.85 -7.99 -10.65
N PRO A 40 10.48 -9.27 -10.51
CA PRO A 40 9.43 -9.86 -11.35
C PRO A 40 8.11 -9.09 -11.17
N PRO A 41 7.25 -9.06 -12.19
CA PRO A 41 5.97 -8.36 -12.12
C PRO A 41 5.09 -8.94 -10.98
N LEU A 42 4.35 -8.07 -10.31
CA LEU A 42 3.37 -8.48 -9.30
C LEU A 42 2.20 -9.16 -10.01
N SER A 43 1.99 -10.46 -9.76
CA SER A 43 0.82 -11.18 -10.24
C SER A 43 -0.36 -10.90 -9.32
N LEU A 44 -1.41 -10.26 -9.84
CA LEU A 44 -2.65 -10.11 -9.10
C LEU A 44 -3.43 -11.43 -9.19
N PRO A 45 -3.77 -12.08 -8.07
CA PRO A 45 -4.57 -13.30 -8.13
C PRO A 45 -5.93 -13.00 -8.77
N PRO A 46 -6.47 -13.91 -9.58
CA PRO A 46 -7.72 -13.70 -10.33
C PRO A 46 -8.96 -13.47 -9.45
N SER A 47 -8.83 -13.60 -8.12
CA SER A 47 -9.90 -13.45 -7.13
C SER A 47 -9.86 -12.15 -6.30
N TYR A 48 -9.00 -11.18 -6.61
CA TYR A 48 -8.98 -9.89 -5.88
C TYR A 48 -10.27 -9.09 -6.06
N SER A 49 -10.95 -9.24 -7.20
CA SER A 49 -12.20 -8.57 -7.51
C SER A 49 -13.38 -9.41 -6.99
N LEU A 50 -13.58 -9.42 -5.68
CA LEU A 50 -14.85 -9.90 -5.14
C LEU A 50 -15.95 -9.04 -5.75
N ARG A 51 -16.82 -9.67 -6.56
CA ARG A 51 -18.04 -9.03 -7.04
C ARG A 51 -18.81 -8.57 -5.81
N PRO A 52 -19.19 -7.29 -5.71
CA PRO A 52 -20.09 -6.85 -4.65
C PRO A 52 -21.30 -7.77 -4.56
N PRO A 53 -21.72 -8.20 -3.36
CA PRO A 53 -22.87 -9.09 -3.22
C PRO A 53 -24.07 -8.51 -3.97
N ALA A 54 -24.84 -9.37 -4.62
CA ALA A 54 -26.03 -8.93 -5.33
C ALA A 54 -26.97 -8.21 -4.35
N PRO A 55 -27.60 -7.09 -4.74
CA PRO A 55 -28.60 -6.43 -3.90
C PRO A 55 -29.64 -7.46 -3.40
N GLY A 56 -29.80 -7.60 -2.08
CA GLY A 56 -30.71 -8.58 -1.47
C GLY A 56 -30.09 -9.92 -1.05
N THR A 57 -28.78 -10.14 -1.24
CA THR A 57 -28.07 -11.27 -0.59
C THR A 57 -27.66 -10.93 0.84
N THR A 58 -27.38 -11.96 1.66
CA THR A 58 -27.01 -11.81 3.07
C THR A 58 -25.84 -10.84 3.22
N ILE A 59 -26.07 -9.78 3.99
CA ILE A 59 -25.07 -8.78 4.30
C ILE A 59 -23.97 -9.46 5.15
N PRO A 60 -22.68 -9.11 5.02
CA PRO A 60 -21.64 -9.61 5.92
C PRO A 60 -22.01 -9.40 7.39
N ALA A 61 -21.73 -10.40 8.24
CA ALA A 61 -22.11 -10.38 9.65
C ALA A 61 -21.50 -9.17 10.40
N GLU A 62 -20.37 -8.65 9.93
CA GLU A 62 -19.71 -7.46 10.47
C GLU A 62 -20.54 -6.18 10.26
N VAL A 63 -21.22 -6.07 9.11
CA VAL A 63 -22.08 -4.92 8.78
C VAL A 63 -23.43 -5.04 9.49
N GLU A 64 -23.94 -6.26 9.61
CA GLU A 64 -25.16 -6.55 10.39
C GLU A 64 -24.96 -6.20 11.87
N ALA A 65 -23.81 -6.57 12.45
CA ALA A 65 -23.45 -6.25 13.83
C ALA A 65 -23.31 -4.74 14.06
N ALA A 66 -22.72 -4.00 13.10
CA ALA A 66 -22.61 -2.55 13.18
C ALA A 66 -23.98 -1.85 13.16
N THR A 67 -24.88 -2.31 12.28
CA THR A 67 -26.23 -1.76 12.15
C THR A 67 -27.08 -2.10 13.38
N THR A 68 -27.02 -3.35 13.84
CA THR A 68 -27.73 -3.83 15.03
C THR A 68 -27.25 -3.10 16.28
N GLY A 69 -25.94 -2.92 16.46
CA GLY A 69 -25.36 -2.19 17.59
C GLY A 69 -25.84 -0.73 17.65
N GLY A 70 -25.90 -0.04 16.50
CA GLY A 70 -26.44 1.32 16.42
C GLY A 70 -27.92 1.39 16.80
N THR A 71 -28.74 0.47 16.29
CA THR A 71 -30.18 0.41 16.64
C THR A 71 -30.43 0.02 18.09
N ALA A 72 -29.59 -0.84 18.68
CA ALA A 72 -29.71 -1.23 20.08
C ALA A 72 -29.26 -0.11 21.04
N ALA A 73 -28.20 0.62 20.70
CA ALA A 73 -27.67 1.71 21.52
C ALA A 73 -28.54 2.96 21.49
N PHE A 74 -29.07 3.32 20.31
CA PHE A 74 -29.79 4.59 20.11
C PHE A 74 -31.29 4.44 19.86
N GLY A 75 -31.77 3.21 19.62
CA GLY A 75 -33.15 2.93 19.26
C GLY A 75 -33.48 3.36 17.82
N SER A 76 -34.31 2.58 17.13
CA SER A 76 -34.89 2.94 15.83
C SER A 76 -36.26 3.62 15.95
N ALA A 77 -36.76 3.78 17.18
CA ALA A 77 -38.15 4.03 17.51
C ALA A 77 -38.34 5.25 18.44
N LEU A 78 -37.54 6.31 18.26
CA LEU A 78 -37.71 7.57 19.00
C LEU A 78 -39.14 8.10 18.78
N GLY A 79 -39.92 8.15 19.87
CA GLY A 79 -41.29 8.68 19.86
C GLY A 79 -42.40 7.70 19.45
N GLN A 80 -42.10 6.43 19.17
CA GLN A 80 -43.14 5.46 18.76
C GLN A 80 -44.20 5.21 19.84
N ASN A 81 -43.82 5.32 21.13
CA ASN A 81 -44.72 5.18 22.27
C ASN A 81 -45.06 6.53 22.93
N ALA A 82 -44.83 7.66 22.26
CA ALA A 82 -45.09 8.97 22.83
C ALA A 82 -46.60 9.22 23.02
N SER A 83 -46.97 9.70 24.20
CA SER A 83 -48.33 10.11 24.53
C SER A 83 -48.82 11.27 23.66
N ALA A 84 -50.13 11.49 23.61
CA ALA A 84 -50.71 12.59 22.83
C ALA A 84 -50.19 13.98 23.29
N SER A 85 -49.97 14.16 24.60
CA SER A 85 -49.42 15.40 25.16
C SER A 85 -47.95 15.62 24.81
N GLU A 86 -47.13 14.57 24.80
CA GLU A 86 -45.73 14.67 24.38
C GLU A 86 -45.61 15.02 22.90
N ARG A 87 -46.44 14.40 22.05
CA ARG A 87 -46.50 14.76 20.62
C ARG A 87 -46.95 16.19 20.39
N ALA A 88 -47.95 16.67 21.15
CA ALA A 88 -48.39 18.07 21.08
C ALA A 88 -47.30 19.05 21.52
N LEU A 89 -46.54 18.71 22.56
CA LEU A 89 -45.41 19.52 23.02
C LEU A 89 -44.27 19.58 22.00
N VAL A 90 -43.89 18.44 21.41
CA VAL A 90 -42.85 18.35 20.36
C VAL A 90 -43.28 19.12 19.11
N ALA A 91 -44.56 19.02 18.72
CA ALA A 91 -45.12 19.78 17.61
C ALA A 91 -45.09 21.30 17.89
N ALA A 92 -45.46 21.72 19.10
CA ALA A 92 -45.39 23.12 19.52
C ALA A 92 -43.95 23.65 19.59
N ALA A 93 -43.00 22.79 19.95
CA ALA A 93 -41.57 23.10 19.95
C ALA A 93 -40.94 23.09 18.54
N GLY A 94 -41.71 22.74 17.49
CA GLY A 94 -41.21 22.65 16.12
C GLY A 94 -40.25 21.49 15.87
N ALA A 95 -40.12 20.54 16.80
CA ALA A 95 -39.18 19.42 16.74
C ALA A 95 -39.76 18.16 16.07
N ASN A 96 -40.80 18.31 15.25
CA ASN A 96 -41.63 17.22 14.76
C ASN A 96 -41.01 16.42 13.59
N ALA A 97 -39.86 16.84 13.06
CA ALA A 97 -39.26 16.25 11.86
C ALA A 97 -37.74 16.38 11.87
N VAL A 98 -37.07 15.66 12.77
CA VAL A 98 -35.62 15.42 12.61
C VAL A 98 -35.44 14.41 11.48
N ASN A 99 -34.69 14.79 10.45
CA ASN A 99 -34.32 13.87 9.37
C ASN A 99 -33.51 12.69 9.98
N PRO A 100 -33.96 11.44 9.85
CA PRO A 100 -33.22 10.28 10.40
C PRO A 100 -31.80 10.14 9.84
N SER A 101 -31.56 10.66 8.64
CA SER A 101 -30.28 10.65 7.95
C SER A 101 -29.40 11.86 8.27
N VAL A 102 -29.79 12.76 9.18
CA VAL A 102 -29.02 13.98 9.48
C VAL A 102 -27.60 13.68 9.94
N ARG A 103 -27.38 12.60 10.70
CA ARG A 103 -26.03 12.19 11.13
C ARG A 103 -25.17 11.77 9.95
N ALA A 104 -25.70 10.96 9.04
CA ALA A 104 -24.99 10.56 7.83
C ALA A 104 -24.69 11.76 6.91
N GLN A 105 -25.59 12.75 6.87
CA GLN A 105 -25.37 14.00 6.14
C GLN A 105 -24.23 14.81 6.77
N VAL A 106 -24.25 15.01 8.09
CA VAL A 106 -23.17 15.69 8.82
C VAL A 106 -21.85 14.95 8.65
N ASP A 107 -21.83 13.63 8.81
CA ASP A 107 -20.63 12.82 8.62
C ASP A 107 -20.07 12.97 7.19
N TRP A 108 -20.94 13.04 6.18
CA TRP A 108 -20.52 13.27 4.79
C TRP A 108 -19.97 14.67 4.56
N GLU A 109 -20.59 15.68 5.17
CA GLU A 109 -20.13 17.07 5.13
C GLU A 109 -18.78 17.24 5.84
N GLU A 110 -18.62 16.66 7.03
CA GLU A 110 -17.39 16.68 7.83
C GLU A 110 -16.25 15.88 7.17
N THR A 111 -16.57 14.76 6.53
CA THR A 111 -15.57 13.94 5.81
C THR A 111 -14.92 14.71 4.65
N LYS A 112 -15.57 15.78 4.14
CA LYS A 112 -15.10 16.49 2.95
C LYS A 112 -13.94 17.46 3.14
N ALA A 113 -13.48 17.78 4.37
CA ALA A 113 -12.42 18.78 4.50
C ALA A 113 -11.53 18.67 5.76
N ILE A 114 -10.68 17.66 5.83
CA ILE A 114 -9.32 17.88 6.36
C ILE A 114 -8.31 17.55 5.27
N ARG A 115 -8.28 18.40 4.23
CA ARG A 115 -7.09 18.50 3.37
C ARG A 115 -6.00 19.10 4.25
N LYS A 116 -5.09 18.27 4.76
CA LYS A 116 -3.91 18.75 5.47
C LYS A 116 -3.18 19.72 4.57
N SER A 117 -2.91 20.93 5.05
CA SER A 117 -2.07 21.89 4.33
C SER A 117 -0.74 21.21 4.00
N PRO A 118 -0.23 21.33 2.76
CA PRO A 118 1.05 20.73 2.41
C PRO A 118 2.12 21.23 3.39
N THR A 119 2.91 20.31 3.93
CA THR A 119 3.96 20.65 4.90
C THR A 119 5.03 21.51 4.21
N VAL A 120 5.89 22.16 5.01
CA VAL A 120 7.01 22.93 4.46
C VAL A 120 7.89 22.06 3.55
N ALA A 121 8.13 20.80 3.94
CA ALA A 121 8.88 19.83 3.16
C ALA A 121 8.19 19.50 1.83
N ASP A 122 6.87 19.30 1.84
CA ASP A 122 6.07 19.01 0.65
C ASP A 122 6.14 20.16 -0.36
N ARG A 123 6.09 21.41 0.13
CA ARG A 123 6.25 22.59 -0.72
C ARG A 123 7.63 22.73 -1.34
N ILE A 124 8.69 22.29 -0.65
CA ILE A 124 10.07 22.34 -1.16
C ILE A 124 10.30 21.20 -2.16
N LEU A 125 9.90 19.97 -1.81
CA LEU A 125 10.09 18.80 -2.64
C LEU A 125 9.28 18.87 -3.94
N PHE A 126 8.06 19.42 -3.87
CA PHE A 126 7.14 19.52 -5.00
C PHE A 126 6.94 20.97 -5.49
N TRP A 127 7.92 21.85 -5.26
CA TRP A 127 7.82 23.28 -5.62
C TRP A 127 7.59 23.53 -7.12
N ARG A 128 7.93 22.54 -7.97
CA ARG A 128 7.78 22.57 -9.42
C ARG A 128 6.80 21.55 -9.99
N LYS A 129 5.92 20.97 -9.17
CA LYS A 129 5.02 19.87 -9.58
C LYS A 129 4.15 20.15 -10.81
N SER A 130 3.81 21.41 -11.09
CA SER A 130 2.97 21.79 -12.24
C SER A 130 3.75 22.16 -13.50
N ASN A 131 5.09 22.10 -13.49
CA ASN A 131 5.88 22.42 -14.68
C ASN A 131 5.88 21.23 -15.65
N PRO A 132 5.55 21.46 -16.94
CA PRO A 132 5.40 20.39 -17.92
C PRO A 132 6.70 19.62 -18.19
N GLU A 133 7.84 20.29 -18.05
CA GLU A 133 9.20 19.75 -18.27
C GLU A 133 9.59 18.73 -17.17
N ASP A 134 9.26 19.06 -15.92
CA ASP A 134 9.53 18.20 -14.76
C ASP A 134 8.58 17.01 -14.72
N LEU A 135 7.33 17.19 -15.16
CA LEU A 135 6.36 16.12 -15.33
C LEU A 135 6.80 15.12 -16.41
N ALA A 136 7.33 15.62 -17.53
CA ALA A 136 7.88 14.76 -18.58
C ALA A 136 9.13 14.01 -18.10
N SER A 137 10.02 14.68 -17.36
CA SER A 137 11.24 14.06 -16.80
C SER A 137 10.92 13.02 -15.73
N ALA A 138 9.97 13.31 -14.83
CA ALA A 138 9.49 12.35 -13.83
C ALA A 138 8.74 11.17 -14.47
N ALA A 139 8.10 11.37 -15.62
CA ALA A 139 7.49 10.29 -16.39
C ALA A 139 8.52 9.41 -17.11
N SER A 140 9.73 9.90 -17.37
CA SER A 140 10.84 9.06 -17.87
C SER A 140 11.67 8.41 -16.75
N ASP A 141 11.65 8.98 -15.53
CA ASP A 141 12.30 8.42 -14.33
C ASP A 141 11.43 7.33 -13.67
N ASN A 142 11.04 6.34 -14.47
CA ASN A 142 10.29 5.20 -14.01
C ASN A 142 11.18 3.96 -13.96
N ALA A 143 11.03 3.16 -12.90
CA ALA A 143 11.76 1.90 -12.72
C ALA A 143 11.54 0.87 -13.85
N THR A 144 10.56 1.12 -14.73
CA THR A 144 10.20 0.30 -15.89
C THR A 144 10.96 0.70 -17.16
N GLY A 145 11.75 1.79 -17.14
CA GLY A 145 12.56 2.23 -18.29
C GLY A 145 11.73 2.44 -19.55
N ASP A 146 10.59 3.13 -19.41
CA ASP A 146 9.59 3.38 -20.46
C ASP A 146 8.95 2.14 -21.11
N GLN A 147 9.21 0.93 -20.61
CA GLN A 147 8.54 -0.28 -21.09
C GLN A 147 7.08 -0.32 -20.58
N ALA A 148 6.17 -0.81 -21.42
CA ALA A 148 4.79 -1.02 -21.01
C ALA A 148 4.71 -2.08 -19.90
N VAL A 149 4.11 -1.72 -18.76
CA VAL A 149 3.82 -2.67 -17.67
C VAL A 149 2.71 -3.61 -18.13
N VAL A 150 3.08 -4.79 -18.62
CA VAL A 150 2.12 -5.85 -18.96
C VAL A 150 1.74 -6.57 -17.66
N ILE A 151 0.51 -6.34 -17.20
CA ILE A 151 -0.06 -7.10 -16.09
C ILE A 151 -0.61 -8.41 -16.68
N GLU A 152 0.11 -9.51 -16.50
CA GLU A 152 -0.38 -10.84 -16.89
C GLU A 152 -1.52 -11.27 -15.95
N GLN A 153 -2.75 -11.20 -16.46
CA GLN A 153 -3.92 -11.74 -15.79
C GLN A 153 -4.14 -13.18 -16.25
N THR A 154 -3.56 -14.15 -15.53
CA THR A 154 -3.86 -15.57 -15.75
C THR A 154 -5.33 -15.81 -15.42
N GLY A 155 -6.18 -15.96 -16.44
CA GLY A 155 -7.59 -16.28 -16.31
C GLY A 155 -7.78 -17.56 -15.50
N GLY A 156 -8.52 -17.47 -14.38
CA GLY A 156 -8.73 -18.59 -13.48
C GLY A 156 -9.53 -19.73 -14.15
N SER A 157 -8.99 -20.94 -14.06
CA SER A 157 -9.63 -22.19 -14.49
C SER A 157 -11.06 -22.33 -13.92
N SER A 158 -11.94 -22.93 -14.71
CA SER A 158 -13.34 -23.20 -14.38
C SER A 158 -13.49 -23.80 -12.98
N ARG A 159 -14.26 -23.10 -12.14
CA ARG A 159 -14.63 -23.45 -10.77
C ARG A 159 -15.06 -24.93 -10.67
N ILE A 160 -14.26 -25.79 -10.04
CA ILE A 160 -14.70 -27.10 -9.59
C ILE A 160 -15.72 -26.85 -8.48
N LYS A 161 -16.98 -27.21 -8.74
CA LYS A 161 -18.07 -27.08 -7.78
C LYS A 161 -17.92 -28.18 -6.73
N LEU A 162 -17.46 -27.84 -5.53
CA LEU A 162 -17.54 -28.78 -4.42
C LEU A 162 -19.02 -28.95 -4.03
N PRO A 163 -19.51 -30.19 -3.88
CA PRO A 163 -20.86 -30.44 -3.41
C PRO A 163 -20.96 -30.11 -1.91
N GLY A 164 -21.78 -29.10 -1.58
CA GLY A 164 -22.25 -28.83 -0.22
C GLY A 164 -21.38 -27.89 0.60
N THR A 165 -21.79 -26.63 0.69
CA THR A 165 -22.00 -25.82 1.91
C THR A 165 -22.52 -24.44 1.49
#